data_AF-A0A2S2NAU9-F1
#
_entry.id   AF-A0A2S2NAU9-F1
#
_cell.length_a   1.000
_cell.length_b   1.000
_cell.length_c   1.000
_cell.angle_alpha   90.00
_cell.angle_beta   90.00
_cell.angle_gamma   90.00
#
_symmetry.space_group_name_H-M   'P 1'
#
loop_
_entity.id
_entity.type
_entity.pdbx_description
1 polymer ?
#
loop_
_entity_poly.entity_id
_entity_poly.type
_entity_poly.pdbx_seq_one_letter_code
_entity_poly.pdbx_strand_id
1 'polypeptide(L)'
;VPGVKKLPNDDNGQAQPFVIVGDEAFGLHQNLLRPYPRKNLDIQKKVFNLRLSRARRYVECAFGILANKWRVFHTPLLVEPDFAEIIVKGACVLHNFVRRRDGINYEETFCCELDSIDTVFRGASSTQAKDVRDYYAKYFNSPEGKLEWQ
;
A
#
# COMPACT_ATOMS: atom_id res chain seq x y z
N VAL A 1 6.57 -15.66 5.59
CA VAL A 1 6.99 -14.25 5.38
C VAL A 1 8.41 -14.27 4.84
N PRO A 2 8.75 -13.55 3.76
CA PRO A 2 10.11 -13.49 3.24
C PRO A 2 11.09 -12.99 4.31
N GLY A 3 12.34 -13.45 4.26
CA GLY A 3 13.39 -13.01 5.20
C GLY A 3 13.74 -11.52 5.04
N VAL A 4 14.47 -10.96 6.01
CA VAL A 4 14.92 -9.56 5.97
C VAL A 4 15.86 -9.31 4.79
N LYS A 5 15.82 -8.11 4.20
CA LYS A 5 16.71 -7.70 3.11
C LYS A 5 17.07 -6.21 3.25
N LYS A 6 18.25 -5.83 2.79
CA LYS A 6 18.63 -4.41 2.67
C LYS A 6 17.72 -3.69 1.67
N LEU A 7 17.44 -2.42 1.94
CA LEU A 7 16.67 -1.60 1.02
C LEU A 7 17.48 -1.31 -0.26
N PRO A 8 16.83 -1.00 -1.39
CA PRO A 8 17.53 -0.71 -2.64
C PRO A 8 18.56 0.40 -2.45
N ASN A 9 19.80 0.14 -2.89
CA ASN A 9 20.94 1.05 -2.82
C ASN A 9 21.39 1.43 -1.39
N ASP A 10 20.91 0.73 -0.36
CA ASP A 10 21.28 0.94 1.04
C ASP A 10 22.35 -0.08 1.49
N ASP A 11 23.51 -0.06 0.80
CA ASP A 11 24.54 -1.10 0.95
C ASP A 11 25.17 -1.12 2.35
N ASN A 12 25.23 0.03 3.03
CA ASN A 12 25.73 0.16 4.39
C ASN A 12 24.63 0.08 5.46
N GLY A 13 23.37 -0.10 5.04
CA GLY A 13 22.20 -0.16 5.90
C GLY A 13 21.98 -1.48 6.60
N GLN A 14 21.00 -1.48 7.51
CA GLN A 14 20.51 -2.66 8.19
C GLN A 14 19.43 -3.36 7.37
N ALA A 15 19.46 -4.70 7.34
CA ALA A 15 18.40 -5.47 6.69
C ALA A 15 17.05 -5.22 7.36
N GLN A 16 16.04 -4.91 6.56
CA GLN A 16 14.68 -4.61 7.02
C GLN A 16 13.72 -5.76 6.66
N PRO A 17 12.67 -5.98 7.45
CA PRO A 17 11.62 -6.94 7.11
C PRO A 17 10.80 -6.47 5.91
N PHE A 18 10.21 -7.41 5.19
CA PHE A 18 9.15 -7.07 4.24
C PHE A 18 7.91 -6.58 5.00
N VAL A 19 7.30 -5.52 4.50
CA VAL A 19 6.20 -4.81 5.13
C VAL A 19 5.00 -4.68 4.21
N ILE A 20 3.81 -4.83 4.78
CA ILE A 20 2.53 -4.49 4.16
C ILE A 20 2.28 -2.99 4.37
N VAL A 21 1.72 -2.34 3.36
CA VAL A 21 1.27 -0.94 3.45
C VAL A 21 -0.15 -0.95 4.02
N GLY A 22 -0.30 -0.46 5.24
CA GLY A 22 -1.58 -0.32 5.93
C GLY A 22 -2.02 1.14 6.10
N ASP A 23 -3.30 1.33 6.38
CA ASP A 23 -3.86 2.59 6.83
C ASP A 23 -3.75 2.75 8.36
N GLU A 24 -4.32 3.84 8.88
CA GLU A 24 -4.30 4.13 10.32
C GLU A 24 -5.22 3.19 11.15
N ALA A 25 -6.16 2.45 10.53
CA ALA A 25 -7.08 1.54 11.22
C ALA A 25 -6.36 0.27 11.71
N PHE A 26 -5.25 -0.11 11.07
CA PHE A 26 -4.40 -1.20 11.52
C PHE A 26 -3.45 -0.77 12.64
N GLY A 27 -3.12 -1.70 13.54
CA GLY A 27 -2.06 -1.51 14.53
C GLY A 27 -0.68 -1.58 13.87
N LEU A 28 0.27 -0.73 14.27
CA LEU A 28 1.65 -0.78 13.76
C LEU A 28 2.30 -2.12 14.17
N HIS A 29 2.87 -2.83 13.20
CA HIS A 29 3.53 -4.12 13.39
C HIS A 29 4.87 -4.14 12.65
N GLN A 30 5.77 -5.08 12.97
CA GLN A 30 7.08 -5.19 12.31
C GLN A 30 6.98 -5.44 10.80
N ASN A 31 5.88 -6.07 10.37
CA ASN A 31 5.58 -6.36 8.97
C ASN A 31 4.41 -5.52 8.43
N LEU A 32 4.01 -4.44 9.11
CA LEU A 32 2.94 -3.55 8.67
C LEU A 32 3.31 -2.10 8.97
N LEU A 33 3.51 -1.31 7.90
CA LEU A 33 3.66 0.13 8.00
C LEU A 33 2.31 0.81 8.02
N ARG A 34 2.15 1.79 8.91
CA ARG A 34 1.02 2.72 8.90
C ARG A 34 1.53 4.15 9.04
N PRO A 35 0.73 5.17 8.66
CA PRO A 35 1.12 6.57 8.82
C PRO A 35 1.55 6.91 10.25
N TYR A 36 2.41 7.91 10.39
CA TYR A 36 2.57 8.60 11.66
C TYR A 36 1.27 9.34 12.02
N PRO A 37 0.88 9.37 13.31
CA PRO A 37 -0.29 10.12 13.75
C PRO A 37 -0.19 11.59 13.33
N ARG A 38 -1.30 12.18 12.86
CA ARG A 38 -1.36 13.52 12.24
C ARG A 38 -0.95 14.71 13.15
N LYS A 39 -0.57 14.48 14.41
CA LYS A 39 -0.14 15.52 15.37
C LYS A 39 1.40 15.62 15.40
N ASN A 40 1.93 16.85 15.40
CA ASN A 40 3.36 17.14 15.56
C ASN A 40 4.28 16.38 14.57
N LEU A 41 3.92 16.36 13.29
CA LEU A 41 4.73 15.75 12.23
C LEU A 41 5.88 16.67 11.82
N ASP A 42 7.11 16.18 11.98
CA ASP A 42 8.28 16.76 11.31
C ASP A 42 8.26 16.50 9.80
N ILE A 43 9.17 17.14 9.07
CA ILE A 43 9.26 17.02 7.60
C ILE A 43 9.44 15.57 7.16
N GLN A 44 10.31 14.82 7.84
CA GLN A 44 10.59 13.42 7.52
C GLN A 44 9.32 12.56 7.58
N LYS A 45 8.53 12.73 8.66
CA LYS A 45 7.27 12.01 8.86
C LYS A 45 6.19 12.45 7.86
N LYS A 46 6.16 13.73 7.46
CA LYS A 46 5.27 14.23 6.41
C LYS A 46 5.57 13.55 5.06
N VAL A 47 6.85 13.52 4.65
CA VAL A 47 7.29 12.84 3.43
C VAL A 47 6.94 11.36 3.48
N PHE A 48 7.20 10.69 4.60
CA PHE A 48 6.81 9.27 4.78
C PHE A 48 5.29 9.07 4.62
N ASN A 49 4.47 9.86 5.31
CA ASN A 49 3.00 9.76 5.22
C ASN A 49 2.48 10.01 3.80
N LEU A 50 3.08 10.96 3.08
CA LEU A 50 2.76 11.25 1.69
C LEU A 50 3.09 10.08 0.78
N ARG A 51 4.29 9.49 0.90
CA ARG A 51 4.70 8.31 0.12
C ARG A 51 3.83 7.10 0.41
N LEU A 52 3.52 6.84 1.67
CA LEU A 52 2.66 5.73 2.07
C LEU A 52 1.25 5.90 1.48
N SER A 53 0.71 7.12 1.53
CA SER A 53 -0.60 7.43 0.94
C SER A 53 -0.60 7.29 -0.58
N ARG A 54 0.48 7.71 -1.28
CA ARG A 54 0.61 7.49 -2.72
C ARG A 54 0.66 6.00 -3.07
N ALA A 55 1.43 5.21 -2.31
CA ALA A 55 1.49 3.76 -2.52
C ALA A 55 0.11 3.10 -2.34
N ARG A 56 -0.62 3.45 -1.28
CA ARG A 56 -2.00 2.98 -1.07
C ARG A 56 -2.93 3.38 -2.21
N ARG A 57 -2.90 4.65 -2.63
CA ARG A 57 -3.75 5.15 -3.72
C ARG A 57 -3.59 4.33 -4.98
N TYR A 58 -2.37 3.96 -5.38
CA TYR A 58 -2.17 3.10 -6.57
C TYR A 58 -2.81 1.71 -6.41
N VAL A 59 -2.69 1.10 -5.23
CA VAL A 59 -3.30 -0.21 -4.95
C VAL A 59 -4.82 -0.11 -4.94
N GLU A 60 -5.36 0.90 -4.27
CA GLU A 60 -6.79 1.19 -4.18
C GLU A 60 -7.39 1.47 -5.57
N CYS A 61 -6.75 2.32 -6.39
CA CYS A 61 -7.16 2.56 -7.77
C CYS A 61 -7.20 1.26 -8.58
N ALA A 62 -6.17 0.40 -8.46
CA ALA A 62 -6.12 -0.87 -9.20
C ALA A 62 -7.31 -1.78 -8.84
N PHE A 63 -7.64 -1.90 -7.55
CA PHE A 63 -8.81 -2.66 -7.11
C PHE A 63 -10.12 -1.98 -7.55
N GLY A 64 -10.22 -0.66 -7.49
CA GLY A 64 -11.39 0.09 -7.95
C GLY A 64 -11.67 -0.12 -9.43
N ILE A 65 -10.64 -0.07 -10.28
CA ILE A 65 -10.74 -0.36 -11.72
C ILE A 65 -11.21 -1.81 -11.94
N LEU A 66 -10.61 -2.77 -11.22
CA LEU A 66 -10.99 -4.18 -11.36
C LEU A 66 -12.45 -4.41 -10.92
N ALA A 67 -12.86 -3.80 -9.81
CA ALA A 67 -14.22 -3.90 -9.30
C ALA A 67 -15.25 -3.27 -10.25
N ASN A 68 -15.00 -2.03 -10.70
CA ASN A 68 -15.88 -1.33 -11.64
C ASN A 68 -16.01 -2.06 -12.97
N LYS A 69 -14.95 -2.76 -13.43
CA LYS A 69 -15.02 -3.58 -14.64
C LYS A 69 -15.82 -4.86 -14.43
N TRP A 70 -15.72 -5.48 -13.26
CA TRP A 70 -16.32 -6.77 -12.95
C TRP A 70 -17.30 -6.67 -11.77
N ARG A 71 -18.59 -6.58 -12.10
CA ARG A 71 -19.69 -6.44 -11.14
C ARG A 71 -19.71 -7.47 -10.00
N VAL A 72 -19.06 -8.62 -10.17
CA VAL A 72 -18.93 -9.66 -9.13
C VAL A 72 -18.28 -9.13 -7.85
N PHE A 73 -17.43 -8.09 -7.93
CA PHE A 73 -16.77 -7.49 -6.76
C PHE A 73 -17.59 -6.38 -6.08
N HIS A 74 -18.74 -6.00 -6.63
CA HIS A 74 -19.62 -4.99 -6.01
C HIS A 74 -20.46 -5.55 -4.87
N THR A 75 -20.43 -6.87 -4.68
CA THR A 75 -21.12 -7.57 -3.60
C THR A 75 -20.16 -8.52 -2.89
N PRO A 76 -20.40 -8.84 -1.61
CA PRO A 76 -19.65 -9.89 -0.93
C PRO A 76 -19.65 -11.19 -1.73
N LEU A 77 -18.48 -11.82 -1.85
CA LEU A 77 -18.34 -13.12 -2.49
C LEU A 77 -18.86 -14.20 -1.54
N LEU A 78 -20.09 -14.67 -1.76
CA LEU A 78 -20.74 -15.72 -0.96
C LEU A 78 -20.28 -17.12 -1.40
N VAL A 79 -18.97 -17.36 -1.35
CA VAL A 79 -18.31 -18.60 -1.77
C VAL A 79 -17.14 -18.92 -0.84
N GLU A 80 -16.67 -20.16 -0.88
CA GLU A 80 -15.49 -20.58 -0.12
C GLU A 80 -14.23 -19.80 -0.55
N PRO A 81 -13.28 -19.55 0.37
CA PRO A 81 -12.07 -18.77 0.09
C PRO A 81 -11.27 -19.25 -1.13
N ASP A 82 -11.15 -20.57 -1.30
CA ASP A 82 -10.45 -21.18 -2.44
C ASP A 82 -11.12 -20.82 -3.77
N PHE A 83 -12.46 -20.75 -3.79
CA PHE A 83 -13.19 -20.36 -4.99
C PHE A 83 -13.15 -18.84 -5.21
N ALA A 84 -13.18 -18.04 -4.14
CA ALA A 84 -12.97 -16.60 -4.24
C ALA A 84 -11.60 -16.28 -4.86
N GLU A 85 -10.55 -17.03 -4.52
CA GLU A 85 -9.23 -16.89 -5.14
C GLU A 85 -9.28 -17.15 -6.66
N ILE A 86 -10.02 -18.18 -7.09
CA ILE A 86 -10.22 -18.49 -8.52
C ILE A 86 -10.96 -17.35 -9.23
N ILE A 87 -12.00 -16.78 -8.61
CA ILE A 87 -12.73 -15.62 -9.17
C ILE A 87 -11.79 -14.43 -9.38
N VAL A 88 -10.97 -14.10 -8.37
CA VAL A 88 -10.00 -12.99 -8.45
C VAL A 88 -8.97 -13.23 -9.54
N LYS A 89 -8.39 -14.44 -9.61
CA LYS A 89 -7.45 -14.82 -10.67
C LYS A 89 -8.09 -14.74 -12.06
N GLY A 90 -9.31 -15.25 -12.21
CA GLY A 90 -10.08 -15.17 -13.45
C GLY A 90 -10.31 -13.73 -13.90
N ALA A 91 -10.72 -12.85 -12.98
CA ALA A 91 -10.90 -11.44 -13.27
C ALA A 91 -9.60 -10.75 -13.73
N CYS A 92 -8.46 -11.08 -13.12
CA CYS A 92 -7.14 -10.57 -13.55
C CYS A 92 -6.78 -11.04 -14.98
N VAL A 93 -7.01 -12.32 -15.29
CA VAL A 93 -6.75 -12.87 -16.64
C VAL A 93 -7.66 -12.19 -17.68
N LEU A 94 -8.96 -12.09 -17.40
CA LEU A 94 -9.91 -11.42 -18.29
C LEU A 94 -9.60 -9.94 -18.47
N HIS A 95 -9.19 -9.25 -17.39
CA HIS A 95 -8.78 -7.85 -17.45
C HIS A 95 -7.58 -7.69 -18.40
N ASN A 96 -6.57 -8.55 -18.28
CA ASN A 96 -5.41 -8.53 -19.17
C ASN A 96 -5.78 -8.83 -20.64
N PHE A 97 -6.71 -9.76 -20.87
CA PHE A 97 -7.23 -10.05 -22.21
C PHE A 97 -7.91 -8.81 -22.82
N VAL A 98 -8.81 -8.17 -22.08
CA VAL A 98 -9.51 -6.96 -22.52
C VAL A 98 -8.53 -5.83 -22.82
N ARG A 99 -7.53 -5.58 -21.96
CA ARG A 99 -6.51 -4.55 -22.20
C ARG A 99 -5.69 -4.79 -23.46
N ARG A 100 -5.39 -6.06 -23.79
CA ARG A 100 -4.66 -6.41 -25.02
C ARG A 100 -5.50 -6.21 -26.27
N ARG A 101 -6.81 -6.50 -26.18
CA ARG A 101 -7.74 -6.39 -27.31
C ARG A 101 -8.17 -4.94 -27.57
N ASP A 102 -8.53 -4.22 -26.51
CA ASP A 102 -9.21 -2.92 -26.59
C ASP A 102 -8.27 -1.74 -26.32
N GLY A 103 -7.02 -2.00 -25.91
CA GLY A 103 -6.04 -0.98 -25.55
C GLY A 103 -6.16 -0.48 -24.11
N ILE A 104 -5.34 0.52 -23.75
CA ILE A 104 -5.30 1.11 -22.41
C ILE A 104 -5.97 2.48 -22.43
N ASN A 105 -7.07 2.64 -21.68
CA ASN A 105 -7.64 3.94 -21.38
C ASN A 105 -7.06 4.47 -20.06
N TYR A 106 -6.20 5.49 -20.15
CA TYR A 106 -5.55 6.07 -18.97
C TYR A 106 -6.48 6.98 -18.17
N GLU A 107 -7.53 7.55 -18.78
CA GLU A 107 -8.46 8.45 -18.07
C GLU A 107 -9.26 7.71 -16.98
N GLU A 108 -9.62 6.44 -17.23
CA GLU A 108 -10.27 5.57 -16.23
C GLU A 108 -9.34 5.17 -15.07
N THR A 109 -8.02 5.34 -15.23
CA THR A 109 -7.02 4.87 -14.26
C THR A 109 -6.78 5.85 -13.09
N PHE A 110 -7.10 7.14 -13.27
CA PHE A 110 -6.74 8.21 -12.32
C PHE A 110 -7.90 8.77 -11.48
N CYS A 111 -9.16 8.41 -11.79
CA CYS A 111 -10.36 9.04 -11.22
C CYS A 111 -10.93 8.37 -9.95
N CYS A 112 -10.19 7.47 -9.28
CA CYS A 112 -10.65 6.97 -7.98
C CYS A 112 -10.40 8.04 -6.91
N GLU A 113 -11.38 8.91 -6.69
CA GLU A 113 -11.53 9.63 -5.43
C GLU A 113 -12.08 8.64 -4.39
N LEU A 114 -11.30 8.40 -3.34
CA LEU A 114 -11.71 7.60 -2.20
C LEU A 114 -11.74 8.48 -0.98
N ASP A 115 -12.89 8.50 -0.31
CA ASP A 115 -13.05 9.16 0.97
C ASP A 115 -12.15 8.49 2.01
N SER A 116 -11.49 9.33 2.79
CA SER A 116 -10.69 8.85 3.92
C SER A 116 -11.62 8.20 4.94
N ILE A 117 -11.45 6.91 5.22
CA ILE A 117 -12.14 6.27 6.34
C ILE A 117 -11.65 6.93 7.63
N ASP A 118 -12.57 7.49 8.41
CA ASP A 118 -12.27 8.09 9.72
C ASP A 118 -11.76 7.04 10.71
N THR A 119 -10.61 7.33 11.31
CA THR A 119 -9.85 6.35 12.07
C THR A 119 -10.16 6.31 13.57
N VAL A 120 -10.24 5.10 14.13
CA VAL A 120 -10.24 4.84 15.58
C VAL A 120 -8.84 4.45 16.05
N PHE A 121 -8.25 5.20 17.00
CA PHE A 121 -6.96 4.87 17.60
C PHE A 121 -7.02 3.53 18.37
N ARG A 122 -6.23 2.53 17.95
CA ARG A 122 -6.02 1.31 18.74
C ARG A 122 -4.54 0.99 18.95
N GLY A 123 -4.18 0.80 20.22
CA GLY A 123 -3.04 0.01 20.69
C GLY A 123 -1.68 0.70 20.80
N ALA A 124 -0.96 0.40 21.89
CA ALA A 124 0.46 0.67 22.03
C ALA A 124 1.26 -0.25 21.09
N SER A 125 2.12 0.34 20.25
CA SER A 125 2.97 -0.41 19.32
C SER A 125 4.30 -0.80 19.97
N SER A 126 4.83 -1.97 19.64
CA SER A 126 6.15 -2.42 20.12
C SER A 126 7.25 -1.49 19.63
N THR A 127 8.34 -1.38 20.41
CA THR A 127 9.51 -0.56 20.05
C THR A 127 10.07 -0.96 18.69
N GLN A 128 10.23 -2.26 18.45
CA GLN A 128 10.74 -2.79 17.19
C GLN A 128 9.89 -2.39 15.97
N ALA A 129 8.56 -2.33 16.10
CA ALA A 129 7.69 -1.90 15.00
C ALA A 129 7.84 -0.39 14.69
N LYS A 130 8.14 0.42 15.71
CA LYS A 130 8.47 1.84 15.52
C LYS A 130 9.82 1.99 14.85
N ASP A 131 10.83 1.22 15.27
CA ASP A 131 12.18 1.25 14.71
C ASP A 131 12.18 0.92 13.22
N VAL A 132 11.41 -0.11 12.82
CA VAL A 132 11.22 -0.45 11.39
C VAL A 132 10.62 0.74 10.64
N ARG A 133 9.50 1.30 11.11
CA ARG A 133 8.87 2.44 10.43
C ARG A 133 9.81 3.65 10.35
N ASP A 134 10.52 3.95 11.42
CA ASP A 134 11.46 5.07 11.49
C ASP A 134 12.65 4.85 10.56
N TYR A 135 13.10 3.60 10.38
CA TYR A 135 14.10 3.24 9.36
C TYR A 135 13.61 3.55 7.96
N TYR A 136 12.41 3.08 7.59
CA TYR A 136 11.81 3.39 6.28
C TYR A 136 11.63 4.89 6.07
N ALA A 137 11.21 5.62 7.10
CA ALA A 137 11.06 7.07 7.03
C ALA A 137 12.40 7.78 6.79
N LYS A 138 13.48 7.35 7.45
CA LYS A 138 14.83 7.88 7.21
C LYS A 138 15.30 7.54 5.80
N TYR A 139 15.18 6.29 5.38
CA TYR A 139 15.56 5.84 4.03
C TYR A 139 14.85 6.65 2.95
N PHE A 140 13.55 6.89 3.08
CA PHE A 140 12.79 7.67 2.10
C PHE A 140 13.21 9.13 1.98
N ASN A 141 13.97 9.66 2.94
CA ASN A 141 14.55 11.00 2.92
C ASN A 141 16.06 10.98 2.65
N SER A 142 16.69 9.80 2.58
CA SER A 142 18.12 9.63 2.27
C SER A 142 18.40 9.84 0.77
N PRO A 143 19.60 10.27 0.36
CA PRO A 143 19.96 10.44 -1.06
C PRO A 143 19.56 9.27 -1.97
N GLU A 144 19.61 8.05 -1.44
CA GLU A 144 19.33 6.79 -2.13
C GLU A 144 17.82 6.53 -2.30
N GLY A 145 17.01 6.96 -1.34
CA GLY A 145 15.57 6.70 -1.32
C GLY A 145 14.71 7.90 -1.72
N LYS A 146 15.24 9.11 -1.69
CA LYS A 146 14.53 10.39 -1.95
C LYS A 146 14.07 10.45 -3.42
N LEU A 147 12.92 11.06 -3.69
CA LEU A 147 12.36 11.27 -5.04
C LEU A 147 12.37 12.76 -5.46
N GLU A 148 12.55 13.05 -6.74
CA GLU A 148 12.68 14.43 -7.26
C GLU A 148 11.51 15.38 -6.91
N TRP A 149 10.31 14.84 -6.75
CA TRP A 149 9.10 15.64 -6.50
C TRP A 149 8.82 15.96 -5.03
N GLN A 150 9.63 15.45 -4.10
CA GLN A 150 9.36 15.53 -2.66
C GLN A 150 9.70 16.90 -2.05
#